data_AF-A0A7K6LYR8-F1
#
_entry.id   AF-A0A7K6LYR8-F1
#
_cell.length_a   1.000
_cell.length_b   1.000
_cell.length_c   1.000
_cell.angle_alpha   90.00
_cell.angle_beta   90.00
_cell.angle_gamma   90.00
#
_symmetry.space_group_name_H-M   'P 1'
#
loop_
_entity.id
_entity.type
_entity.pdbx_description
1 polymer ?
#
loop_
_entity_poly.entity_id
_entity_poly.type
_entity_poly.pdbx_seq_one_letter_code
_entity_poly.pdbx_strand_id
1 'polypeptide(L)' 'QTYELFSRAGDIKRIIMGIDRFKKTPCGFCFVDYYLREDAEDAMRCINGTRLDDRIIRTDWDAGFVEGRQYGRGKHGGQ' A
#
# COMPACT_ATOMS: atom_id res chain seq x y z
N GLN A 1 10.11 -3.23 6.09
CA GLN A 1 10.14 -3.59 4.65
C GLN A 1 9.34 -2.60 3.81
N THR A 2 8.00 -2.58 3.89
CA THR A 2 7.18 -1.58 3.16
C THR A 2 7.57 -0.14 3.52
N TYR A 3 7.68 0.18 4.82
CA TYR A 3 8.08 1.52 5.25
C TYR A 3 9.41 1.95 4.62
N GLU A 4 10.45 1.13 4.75
CA GLU A 4 11.78 1.41 4.22
C GLU A 4 11.79 1.62 2.69
N LEU A 5 11.06 0.81 1.92
CA LEU A 5 10.99 0.97 0.46
C LEU A 5 10.29 2.27 0.08
N PHE A 6 9.14 2.55 0.68
CA PHE A 6 8.33 3.74 0.37
C PHE A 6 8.93 5.03 0.93
N SER A 7 9.75 4.96 1.99
CA SER A 7 10.49 6.11 2.52
C SER A 7 11.58 6.60 1.56
N ARG A 8 11.96 5.81 0.54
CA ARG A 8 12.91 6.27 -0.50
C ARG A 8 12.30 7.27 -1.47
N ALA A 9 10.97 7.31 -1.57
CA ALA A 9 10.26 8.27 -2.42
C ALA A 9 9.88 9.56 -1.69
N GLY A 10 9.80 9.54 -0.35
CA GLY A 10 9.52 10.73 0.44
C GLY A 10 8.97 10.42 1.83
N ASP A 11 8.50 11.45 2.53
CA ASP A 11 8.07 11.35 3.92
C ASP A 11 6.67 10.76 4.02
N ILE A 12 6.59 9.59 4.65
CA ILE A 12 5.34 8.85 4.82
C ILE A 12 4.58 9.39 6.02
N LYS A 13 3.34 9.81 5.80
CA LYS A 13 2.40 10.22 6.84
C LYS A 13 1.81 9.03 7.59
N ARG A 14 1.36 8.01 6.86
CA ARG A 14 0.85 6.76 7.44
C ARG A 14 0.87 5.61 6.44
N ILE A 15 0.99 4.39 6.95
CA ILE A 15 0.79 3.16 6.18
C ILE A 15 -0.35 2.39 6.82
N ILE A 16 -1.35 2.01 6.02
CA ILE A 16 -2.42 1.11 6.45
C ILE A 16 -2.23 -0.25 5.78
N MET A 17 -2.00 -1.29 6.57
CA MET A 17 -1.90 -2.65 6.05
C MET A 17 -3.30 -3.18 5.70
N GLY A 18 -3.43 -3.71 4.50
CA GLY A 18 -4.61 -4.46 4.07
C GLY A 18 -4.65 -5.82 4.76
N ILE A 19 -5.80 -6.16 5.34
CA ILE A 19 -6.02 -7.37 6.12
C ILE A 19 -7.24 -8.14 5.60
N ASP A 20 -7.22 -9.44 5.82
CA ASP A 20 -8.33 -10.32 5.47
C ASP A 20 -9.56 -9.93 6.32
N ARG A 21 -10.73 -9.83 5.67
CA ARG A 21 -11.96 -9.40 6.35
C ARG A 21 -12.33 -10.30 7.54
N PHE A 22 -12.08 -11.59 7.43
CA PHE A 22 -12.46 -12.61 8.42
C PHE A 22 -11.29 -12.99 9.33
N LYS A 23 -10.14 -13.35 8.74
CA LYS A 23 -8.97 -13.86 9.47
C LYS A 23 -8.13 -12.76 10.11
N LYS A 24 -8.31 -11.50 9.68
CA LYS A 24 -7.53 -10.34 10.12
C LYS A 24 -6.01 -10.49 9.90
N THR A 25 -5.61 -11.36 8.98
CA THR A 25 -4.21 -11.57 8.57
C THR A 25 -3.85 -10.65 7.40
N PRO A 26 -2.57 -10.27 7.22
CA PRO A 26 -2.15 -9.46 6.07
C PRO A 26 -2.58 -10.08 4.74
N CYS A 27 -3.12 -9.25 3.86
CA CYS A 27 -3.84 -9.68 2.67
C CYS A 27 -3.14 -9.30 1.35
N GLY A 28 -1.85 -8.96 1.42
CA GLY A 28 -1.03 -8.70 0.22
C GLY A 28 -1.20 -7.30 -0.39
N PHE A 29 -1.85 -6.36 0.30
CA PHE A 29 -1.93 -4.97 -0.12
C PHE A 29 -1.78 -4.02 1.08
N CYS A 30 -1.48 -2.76 0.79
CA CYS A 30 -1.43 -1.69 1.78
C CYS A 30 -1.75 -0.35 1.12
N PHE A 31 -2.16 0.61 1.93
CA PHE A 31 -2.26 2.01 1.53
C PHE A 31 -1.08 2.78 2.13
N VAL A 32 -0.45 3.63 1.33
CA VAL A 32 0.65 4.50 1.75
C VAL A 32 0.21 5.93 1.49
N ASP A 33 0.09 6.71 2.56
CA ASP A 33 -0.21 8.13 2.47
C ASP A 33 1.08 8.92 2.74
N TYR A 34 1.44 9.77 1.81
CA TYR A 34 2.54 10.73 1.93
C TYR A 34 2.06 12.07 2.47
N TYR A 35 3.00 12.89 2.96
CA TYR A 35 2.70 14.28 3.31
C TYR A 35 2.52 15.15 2.06
N LEU A 36 3.38 14.97 1.06
CA LEU A 36 3.36 15.71 -0.19
C LEU A 36 2.85 14.82 -1.34
N ARG A 37 2.18 15.46 -2.29
CA ARG A 37 1.73 14.78 -3.51
C ARG A 37 2.91 14.39 -4.40
N GLU A 38 3.95 15.22 -4.44
CA GLU A 38 5.17 14.99 -5.24
C GLU A 38 5.85 13.67 -4.84
N ASP A 39 6.01 13.42 -3.54
CA ASP A 39 6.53 12.15 -3.00
C ASP A 39 5.72 10.93 -3.47
N ALA A 40 4.39 11.07 -3.54
CA ALA A 40 3.52 10.01 -4.03
C ALA A 40 3.66 9.81 -5.55
N GLU A 41 3.91 10.88 -6.32
CA GLU A 41 4.18 10.81 -7.75
C GLU A 41 5.52 10.10 -8.01
N ASP A 42 6.54 10.37 -7.20
CA ASP A 42 7.84 9.70 -7.27
C ASP A 42 7.72 8.23 -6.87
N ALA A 43 6.93 7.90 -5.85
CA ALA A 43 6.62 6.50 -5.52
C ALA A 43 5.97 5.78 -6.71
N MET A 44 4.99 6.42 -7.37
CA MET A 44 4.31 5.86 -8.54
C MET A 44 5.23 5.66 -9.75
N ARG A 45 6.28 6.46 -9.90
CA ARG A 45 7.26 6.33 -11.00
C ARG A 45 8.37 5.33 -10.68
N CYS A 46 8.92 5.40 -9.47
CA CYS A 46 10.17 4.74 -9.11
C CYS A 46 9.95 3.40 -8.40
N ILE A 47 8.84 3.24 -7.66
CA ILE A 47 8.57 2.05 -6.85
C ILE A 47 7.62 1.10 -7.58
N ASN A 48 6.75 1.61 -8.46
CA ASN A 48 5.86 0.77 -9.26
C ASN A 48 6.64 -0.19 -10.16
N GLY A 49 6.32 -1.48 -10.09
CA GLY A 49 7.01 -2.54 -10.85
C GLY A 49 8.34 -2.98 -10.25
N THR A 50 8.76 -2.43 -9.11
CA THR A 50 9.94 -2.91 -8.37
C THR A 50 9.62 -4.19 -7.58
N ARG A 51 10.66 -4.80 -7.01
CA ARG A 51 10.53 -6.00 -6.19
C ARG A 51 10.53 -5.66 -4.70
N LEU A 52 9.59 -6.27 -3.98
CA LEU A 52 9.54 -6.32 -2.52
C LEU A 52 9.35 -7.79 -2.12
N ASP A 53 10.27 -8.35 -1.33
CA ASP A 53 10.30 -9.76 -0.94
C ASP A 53 10.16 -10.73 -2.13
N ASP A 54 10.92 -10.45 -3.21
CA ASP A 54 10.87 -11.18 -4.49
C ASP A 54 9.53 -11.13 -5.25
N ARG A 55 8.59 -10.30 -4.81
CA ARG A 55 7.32 -10.07 -5.50
C ARG A 55 7.34 -8.73 -6.20
N ILE A 56 6.87 -8.71 -7.45
CA ILE A 56 6.66 -7.46 -8.16
C ILE A 56 5.47 -6.75 -7.52
N ILE A 57 5.68 -5.52 -7.08
CA ILE A 57 4.62 -4.69 -6.50
C ILE A 57 4.06 -3.73 -7.54
N ARG A 58 2.77 -3.45 -7.42
CA ARG A 58 2.05 -2.46 -8.24
C ARG A 58 1.52 -1.38 -7.33
N THR A 59 1.72 -0.12 -7.72
CA THR A 59 1.17 1.04 -7.03
C THR A 59 0.11 1.70 -7.91
N ASP A 60 -0.96 2.20 -7.29
CA ASP A 60 -2.01 2.97 -7.94
C ASP A 60 -2.38 4.19 -7.11
N TRP A 61 -2.91 5.20 -7.79
CA TRP A 61 -3.56 6.32 -7.13
C TRP A 61 -4.83 5.87 -6.42
N ASP A 62 -5.03 6.43 -5.23
CA ASP A 62 -6.22 6.23 -4.42
C ASP A 62 -6.86 7.57 -4.07
N ALA A 63 -8.19 7.60 -4.01
CA ALA A 63 -8.95 8.81 -3.65
C ALA A 63 -8.81 9.20 -2.15
N GLY A 64 -8.17 8.36 -1.35
CA GLY A 64 -7.97 8.55 0.08
C GLY A 64 -8.50 7.37 0.89
N PHE A 65 -7.79 7.05 1.96
CA PHE A 65 -8.19 5.97 2.85
C PHE A 65 -9.46 6.34 3.65
N VAL A 66 -10.42 5.41 3.65
CA VAL A 66 -11.65 5.44 4.45
C VAL A 66 -11.71 4.15 5.25
N GLU A 67 -12.19 4.23 6.49
CA GLU A 67 -12.35 3.05 7.33
C GLU A 67 -13.21 1.98 6.64
N GLY A 68 -12.79 0.73 6.77
CA GLY A 68 -13.36 -0.43 6.08
C GLY A 68 -12.60 -0.81 4.81
N ARG A 69 -11.84 0.11 4.19
CA ARG A 69 -11.03 -0.19 3.00
C ARG A 69 -9.78 -1.02 3.30
N GLN A 70 -9.39 -1.15 4.57
CA GLN A 70 -8.33 -2.06 4.98
C GLN A 70 -8.73 -3.54 4.82
N TYR A 71 -10.02 -3.86 4.68
CA TYR A 71 -10.47 -5.24 4.53
C TYR A 71 -10.46 -5.68 3.07
N GLY A 72 -9.89 -6.85 2.81
CA GLY A 72 -10.00 -7.55 1.54
C GLY A 72 -11.47 -7.75 1.11
N ARG A 73 -11.73 -7.63 -0.20
CA ARG A 73 -13.08 -7.67 -0.79
C ARG A 73 -13.41 -8.99 -1.48
N GLY A 74 -12.45 -9.91 -1.55
CA GLY A 74 -12.65 -11.24 -2.11
C GLY A 74 -13.71 -12.04 -1.34
N LYS A 75 -14.36 -12.98 -2.02
CA LYS A 75 -15.43 -13.84 -1.45
C LYS A 75 -15.02 -14.54 -0.16
N HIS A 76 -13.74 -14.86 -0.02
CA HIS A 76 -13.16 -15.54 1.15
C HIS A 76 -12.43 -14.60 2.12
N GLY A 77 -12.59 -13.28 1.98
CA GLY A 77 -11.96 -12.26 2.83
C GLY A 77 -10.64 -11.71 2.31
N GLY A 78 -10.09 -12.33 1.25
CA GLY A 78 -8.84 -11.97 0.58
C GLY A 78 -8.89 -10.70 -0.27
N GLN A 79 -7.76 -10.39 -0.95
CA GLN A 79 -7.62 -9.29 -1.91
C GLN A 79 -8.42 -9.60 -3.17
#